data_AF-A0A1V1P758-F1
#
_entry.id   AF-A0A1V1P758-F1
#
_cell.length_a   1.000
_cell.length_b   1.000
_cell.length_c   1.000
_cell.angle_alpha   90.00
_cell.angle_beta   90.00
_cell.angle_gamma   90.00
#
_symmetry.space_group_name_H-M   'P 1'
#
loop_
_entity.id
_entity.type
_entity.pdbx_description
1 polymer ?
#
loop_
_entity_poly.entity_id
_entity_poly.type
_entity_poly.pdbx_seq_one_letter_code
_entity_poly.pdbx_strand_id
1 'polypeptide(L)'
;MYALSDFQVITDYKDNLNDLFEVGKEVVAYRSSEECIDLIHYYMKYPKEARLIAEAGQRRTLRDHSYVKRMGEISKILEKHLKQ
;
A
#
# COMPACT_ATOMS: atom_id res chain seq x y z
N MET A 1 13.83 2.62 11.36
CA MET A 1 12.42 2.60 10.91
C MET A 1 12.03 4.03 10.54
N TYR A 2 12.65 4.57 9.49
CA TYR A 2 12.23 5.83 8.89
C TYR A 2 11.22 5.45 7.81
N ALA A 3 9.94 5.45 8.17
CA ALA A 3 8.89 5.34 7.17
C ALA A 3 8.99 6.61 6.31
N LEU A 4 9.56 6.46 5.11
CA LEU A 4 9.62 7.49 4.09
C LEU A 4 8.18 7.91 3.80
N SER A 5 7.74 9.01 4.42
CA SER A 5 6.41 9.60 4.30
C SER A 5 6.07 10.09 2.89
N ASP A 6 7.01 9.98 1.95
CA ASP A 6 7.01 10.80 0.74
C ASP A 6 6.89 10.00 -0.56
N PHE A 7 6.93 8.65 -0.55
CA PHE A 7 7.01 7.90 -1.82
C PHE A 7 6.36 6.52 -1.81
N GLN A 8 5.05 6.46 -1.66
CA GLN A 8 4.29 5.27 -2.09
C GLN A 8 2.92 5.67 -2.65
N VAL A 9 2.92 6.65 -3.56
CA VAL A 9 1.67 7.15 -4.14
C VAL A 9 1.37 6.43 -5.45
N ILE A 10 2.36 6.15 -6.31
CA ILE A 10 2.13 5.69 -7.68
C ILE A 10 2.81 4.33 -7.92
N THR A 11 2.06 3.33 -8.40
CA THR A 11 2.57 1.98 -8.70
C THR A 11 1.95 1.39 -9.97
N ASP A 12 2.60 0.40 -10.59
CA ASP A 12 1.98 -0.38 -11.66
C ASP A 12 0.72 -1.08 -11.13
N TYR A 13 -0.39 -0.97 -11.87
CA TYR A 13 -1.59 -1.72 -11.54
C TYR A 13 -1.33 -3.22 -11.69
N LYS A 14 -1.64 -3.97 -10.63
CA LYS A 14 -1.68 -5.44 -10.63
C LYS A 14 -3.03 -5.89 -10.11
N ASP A 15 -3.51 -7.04 -10.58
CA ASP A 15 -4.86 -7.51 -10.23
C ASP A 15 -5.05 -7.69 -8.72
N ASN A 16 -4.00 -8.14 -8.02
CA ASN A 16 -3.98 -8.32 -6.56
C ASN A 16 -3.87 -7.01 -5.78
N LEU A 17 -3.74 -5.85 -6.44
CA LEU A 17 -3.58 -4.57 -5.75
C LEU A 17 -4.86 -4.18 -4.98
N ASN A 18 -6.04 -4.50 -5.53
CA ASN A 18 -7.32 -4.24 -4.87
C ASN A 18 -7.54 -5.08 -3.61
N ASP A 19 -6.86 -6.22 -3.49
CA ASP A 19 -6.91 -7.05 -2.28
C ASP A 19 -6.13 -6.40 -1.13
N LEU A 20 -5.16 -5.55 -1.46
CA LEU A 20 -4.26 -4.89 -0.53
C LEU A 20 -4.73 -3.48 -0.18
N PHE A 21 -5.19 -2.72 -1.19
CA PHE A 21 -5.50 -1.30 -1.09
C PHE A 21 -6.71 -0.91 -1.94
N GLU A 22 -7.43 0.13 -1.52
CA GLU A 22 -8.43 0.80 -2.35
C GLU A 22 -7.76 1.78 -3.32
N VAL A 23 -7.71 1.43 -4.61
CA VAL A 23 -7.11 2.26 -5.67
C VAL A 23 -7.86 3.60 -5.78
N GLY A 24 -7.11 4.70 -5.84
CA GLY A 24 -7.62 6.07 -5.85
C GLY A 24 -7.87 6.67 -4.46
N LYS A 25 -7.81 5.87 -3.38
CA LYS A 25 -7.96 6.36 -2.00
C LYS A 25 -6.78 6.05 -1.10
N GLU A 26 -6.23 4.85 -1.22
CA GLU A 26 -5.11 4.36 -0.41
C GLU A 26 -3.83 4.19 -1.25
N VAL A 27 -3.95 4.06 -2.57
CA VAL A 27 -2.84 3.97 -3.53
C VAL A 27 -3.27 4.52 -4.89
N VAL A 28 -2.36 5.09 -5.67
CA VAL A 28 -2.58 5.41 -7.09
C VAL A 28 -1.88 4.35 -7.92
N ALA A 29 -2.56 3.87 -8.96
CA ALA A 29 -1.99 2.93 -9.88
C ALA A 29 -2.16 3.39 -11.32
N TYR A 30 -1.15 3.16 -12.14
CA TYR A 30 -1.21 3.40 -13.58
C TYR A 30 -1.20 2.07 -14.34
N ARG A 31 -1.71 2.08 -15.57
CA ARG A 31 -1.78 0.93 -16.48
C ARG A 31 -0.90 1.09 -17.70
N SER A 32 -0.40 2.30 -17.97
CA SER A 32 0.57 2.57 -19.04
C SER A 32 1.61 3.61 -18.60
N SER A 33 2.72 3.69 -19.32
CA SER A 33 3.77 4.68 -19.06
C SER A 33 3.27 6.11 -19.26
N GLU A 34 2.37 6.33 -20.21
CA GLU A 34 1.72 7.64 -20.45
C GLU A 34 0.88 8.06 -19.24
N GLU A 35 0.06 7.15 -18.71
CA GLU A 35 -0.75 7.42 -17.51
C GLU A 35 0.15 7.72 -16.29
N CYS A 36 1.29 7.03 -16.16
CA CYS A 36 2.26 7.32 -15.09
C CYS A 36 2.77 8.77 -15.17
N ILE A 37 3.14 9.23 -16.38
CA ILE A 37 3.62 10.59 -16.61
C ILE A 37 2.52 11.61 -16.27
N ASP A 38 1.28 11.37 -16.72
CA ASP A 38 0.15 12.24 -16.44
C ASP A 38 -0.14 12.35 -14.94
N LEU A 39 -0.10 11.23 -14.21
CA LEU A 39 -0.28 11.20 -12.76
C LEU A 39 0.84 11.93 -12.02
N ILE A 40 2.10 11.80 -12.47
CA ILE A 40 3.21 12.56 -11.90
C ILE A 40 2.94 14.06 -12.05
N HIS A 41 2.60 14.53 -13.25
CA HIS A 41 2.29 15.93 -13.48
C HIS A 41 1.08 16.42 -12.67
N TYR A 42 0.03 15.60 -12.58
CA TYR A 42 -1.15 15.90 -11.78
C TYR A 42 -0.80 16.09 -10.30
N TYR A 43 -0.10 15.14 -9.68
CA TYR A 43 0.22 15.21 -8.24
C TYR A 43 1.32 16.22 -7.91
N MET A 44 2.18 16.60 -8.85
CA MET A 44 3.04 17.78 -8.70
C MET A 44 2.23 19.07 -8.56
N LYS A 45 1.08 19.17 -9.23
CA LYS A 45 0.16 20.32 -9.14
C LYS A 45 -0.74 20.25 -7.90
N TYR A 46 -1.09 19.04 -7.44
CA TYR A 46 -1.97 18.81 -6.29
C TYR A 46 -1.30 17.98 -5.17
N PRO A 47 -0.23 18.48 -4.54
CA PRO A 47 0.55 17.71 -3.56
C PRO A 47 -0.24 17.37 -2.29
N LYS A 48 -1.29 18.15 -1.96
CA LYS A 48 -2.17 17.86 -0.83
C LYS A 48 -2.98 16.57 -1.05
N GLU A 49 -3.46 16.34 -2.27
CA GLU A 49 -4.22 15.15 -2.62
C GLU A 49 -3.34 13.91 -2.54
N ALA A 50 -2.13 13.98 -3.12
CA ALA A 50 -1.13 12.92 -3.02
C ALA A 50 -0.83 12.55 -1.57
N ARG A 51 -0.68 13.56 -0.70
CA ARG A 51 -0.42 13.35 0.73
C ARG A 51 -1.56 12.64 1.44
N LEU A 52 -2.81 13.01 1.17
CA LEU A 52 -3.98 12.36 1.77
C LEU A 52 -4.05 10.87 1.42
N ILE A 53 -3.76 10.54 0.16
CA ILE A 53 -3.71 9.16 -0.33
C ILE A 53 -2.55 8.41 0.35
N ALA A 54 -1.36 8.99 0.40
CA ALA A 54 -0.19 8.41 1.07
C ALA A 54 -0.45 8.09 2.55
N GLU A 55 -1.06 9.03 3.27
CA GLU A 55 -1.42 8.86 4.68
C GLU A 55 -2.47 7.75 4.87
N ALA A 56 -3.44 7.61 3.95
CA ALA A 56 -4.42 6.53 3.97
C ALA A 56 -3.77 5.16 3.72
N GLY A 57 -2.93 5.04 2.69
CA GLY A 57 -2.17 3.82 2.40
C GLY A 57 -1.24 3.42 3.55
N GLN A 58 -0.61 4.39 4.20
CA GLN A 58 0.22 4.14 5.38
C GLN A 58 -0.60 3.60 6.56
N ARG A 59 -1.77 4.19 6.85
CA ARG A 59 -2.67 3.69 7.90
C ARG A 59 -3.11 2.25 7.63
N ARG A 60 -3.48 1.94 6.38
CA ARG A 60 -3.83 0.58 5.94
C ARG A 60 -2.68 -0.40 6.16
N THR A 61 -1.48 -0.01 5.75
CA THR A 61 -0.25 -0.81 5.89
C THR A 61 0.07 -1.12 7.34
N LEU A 62 0.01 -0.12 8.23
CA LEU A 62 0.27 -0.32 9.65
C LEU A 62 -0.80 -1.20 10.33
N ARG A 63 -2.07 -1.09 9.90
CA ARG A 63 -3.18 -1.90 10.43
C ARG A 63 -3.09 -3.37 10.03
N ASP A 64 -2.83 -3.65 8.75
CA ASP A 64 -3.03 -4.98 8.18
C ASP A 64 -1.74 -5.70 7.78
N HIS A 65 -0.70 -4.93 7.47
CA HIS A 65 0.56 -5.45 6.94
C HIS A 65 1.73 -5.29 7.91
N SER A 66 1.45 -5.14 9.22
CA SER A 66 2.51 -5.21 10.22
C SER A 66 3.02 -6.65 10.36
N TYR A 67 4.35 -6.81 10.37
CA TYR A 67 5.00 -8.11 10.63
C TYR A 67 4.50 -8.76 11.93
N VAL A 68 4.11 -7.96 12.92
CA VAL A 68 3.54 -8.45 14.19
C VAL A 68 2.26 -9.26 13.95
N LYS A 69 1.34 -8.76 13.12
CA LYS A 69 0.08 -9.46 12.81
C LYS A 69 0.35 -10.75 12.03
N ARG A 70 1.24 -10.68 11.03
CA ARG A 70 1.62 -11.84 10.19
C ARG A 70 2.34 -12.92 10.99
N MET A 71 3.22 -12.54 11.92
CA MET A 71 3.89 -13.49 12.82
C MET A 71 2.91 -14.15 13.80
N GLY A 72 1.88 -13.44 14.26
CA GLY A 72 0.80 -14.05 15.04
C GLY A 72 0.03 -15.13 14.27
N GLU A 73 -0.25 -14.92 12.98
CA GLU A 73 -0.89 -15.92 12.12
C GLU A 73 0.02 -17.12 11.88
N ILE A 74 1.30 -16.89 11.57
CA ILE A 74 2.30 -17.95 11.38
C ILE A 74 2.44 -18.77 12.66
N SER A 75 2.53 -18.13 13.84
CA SER A 75 2.64 -18.83 15.12
C SER A 75 1.46 -19.76 15.37
N LYS A 76 0.22 -19.32 15.07
CA LYS A 76 -0.98 -20.17 15.18
C LYS A 76 -0.91 -21.39 14.27
N ILE A 77 -0.42 -21.22 13.04
CA ILE A 77 -0.25 -22.32 12.09
C ILE A 77 0.79 -23.31 12.61
N LEU A 78 1.92 -22.83 13.12
CA LEU A 78 2.98 -23.66 13.69
C LEU A 78 2.48 -24.45 14.92
N GLU A 79 1.77 -23.81 15.84
CA GLU A 79 1.19 -24.47 17.02
C GLU A 79 0.24 -25.60 16.63
N LYS A 80 -0.56 -25.43 15.57
CA LYS A 80 -1.50 -26.46 15.08
C LYS A 80 -0.78 -27.70 14.52
N HIS A 81 0.41 -27.53 13.95
CA HIS A 81 1.16 -28.64 13.35
C HIS A 81 2.16 -29.28 14.32
N LEU A 82 2.62 -28.55 15.33
CA LEU A 82 3.51 -29.07 16.38
C LEU A 82 2.77 -29.81 17.52
N LYS A 83 1.44 -29.67 17.62
CA LYS A 83 0.60 -30.40 18.59
C LYS A 83 0.01 -31.71 18.04
N GLN A 84 0.49 -32.19 16.90
CA GLN A 84 0.20 -33.51 16.34
C GLN A 84 1.33 -34.47 16.71
#